data_AF-A0A3D1GC58-F1
#
_entry.id   AF-A0A3D1GC58-F1
#
_cell.length_a   1.000
_cell.length_b   1.000
_cell.length_c   1.000
_cell.angle_alpha   90.00
_cell.angle_beta   90.00
_cell.angle_gamma   90.00
#
_symmetry.space_group_name_H-M   'P 1'
#
loop_
_entity.id
_entity.type
_entity.pdbx_description
1 polymer ?
#
loop_
_entity_poly.entity_id
_entity_poly.type
_entity_poly.pdbx_seq_one_letter_code
_entity_poly.pdbx_strand_id
1 'polypeptide(L)' 'MTKDFLKTFGIVIRDQIIMKNSVEIEKLGTFKSVHHNQKQEKRADGTTVMLPPRDAIEFTSEIKE' A
#
# COMPACT_ATOMS: atom_id res chain seq x y z
N MET A 1 -2.92 -21.05 -12.94
CA MET A 1 -2.68 -20.75 -11.51
C MET A 1 -3.81 -21.33 -10.68
N THR A 2 -3.49 -22.02 -9.60
CA THR A 2 -4.49 -22.52 -8.65
C THR A 2 -4.91 -21.41 -7.68
N LYS A 3 -6.14 -21.48 -7.15
CA LYS A 3 -6.63 -20.49 -6.17
C LYS A 3 -5.77 -20.45 -4.90
N ASP A 4 -5.24 -21.61 -4.50
CA ASP A 4 -4.38 -21.72 -3.32
C ASP A 4 -3.05 -21.02 -3.51
N PHE A 5 -2.48 -21.07 -4.72
CA PHE A 5 -1.24 -20.33 -5.02
C PHE A 5 -1.44 -18.82 -4.85
N LEU A 6 -2.50 -18.26 -5.44
CA LEU A 6 -2.78 -16.81 -5.32
C LEU A 6 -3.02 -16.39 -3.87
N LYS A 7 -3.69 -17.24 -3.08
CA LYS A 7 -3.91 -16.99 -1.65
C LYS A 7 -2.59 -16.96 -0.89
N THR A 8 -1.74 -17.96 -1.06
CA THR A 8 -0.43 -18.04 -0.40
C THR A 8 0.48 -16.90 -0.86
N PHE A 9 0.47 -16.58 -2.15
CA PHE A 9 1.23 -15.47 -2.72
C PHE A 9 0.84 -14.13 -2.06
N GLY A 10 -0.45 -13.85 -1.92
CA GLY A 10 -0.94 -12.65 -1.24
C GLY A 10 -0.55 -12.60 0.25
N ILE A 11 -0.48 -13.75 0.93
CA ILE A 11 0.00 -13.83 2.32
C ILE A 11 1.50 -13.49 2.39
N VAL A 12 2.32 -14.09 1.53
CA VAL A 12 3.77 -13.83 1.50
C VAL A 12 4.06 -12.36 1.23
N ILE A 13 3.38 -11.74 0.25
CA ILE A 13 3.54 -10.30 -0.04
C ILE A 13 3.20 -9.47 1.20
N ARG A 14 2.08 -9.77 1.86
CA ARG A 14 1.67 -9.06 3.08
C ARG A 14 2.73 -9.18 4.18
N ASP A 15 3.25 -10.37 4.42
CA ASP A 15 4.23 -10.61 5.47
C ASP A 15 5.53 -9.84 5.20
N GLN A 16 5.99 -9.82 3.94
CA GLN A 16 7.16 -9.01 3.55
C GLN A 16 6.94 -7.51 3.81
N ILE A 17 5.75 -6.98 3.50
CA ILE A 17 5.43 -5.56 3.71
C ILE A 17 5.33 -5.24 5.22
N ILE A 18 4.77 -6.14 6.04
CA ILE A 18 4.73 -6.00 7.51
C ILE A 18 6.16 -5.90 8.09
N MET A 19 7.09 -6.67 7.53
CA MET A 19 8.51 -6.61 7.89
C MET A 19 9.22 -5.35 7.36
N LYS A 20 8.48 -4.40 6.76
CA LYS A 20 8.96 -3.17 6.12
C LYS A 20 9.86 -3.40 4.90
N ASN A 21 9.79 -4.58 4.30
CA ASN A 21 10.45 -4.84 3.02
C ASN A 21 9.62 -4.24 1.87
N SER A 22 10.31 -3.89 0.79
CA SER A 22 9.67 -3.56 -0.49
C SER A 22 9.52 -4.85 -1.29
N VAL A 23 8.38 -5.05 -1.94
CA VAL A 23 8.13 -6.20 -2.80
C VAL A 23 7.99 -5.71 -4.23
N GLU A 24 8.95 -6.07 -5.07
CA GLU A 24 8.94 -5.79 -6.50
C GLU A 24 8.51 -7.04 -7.26
N ILE A 25 7.54 -6.89 -8.15
CA ILE A 25 7.10 -7.93 -9.07
C ILE A 25 7.28 -7.38 -10.47
N GLU A 26 8.28 -7.91 -11.18
CA GLU A 26 8.59 -7.52 -12.55
C GLU A 26 7.33 -7.52 -13.42
N LYS A 27 7.16 -6.45 -14.20
CA LYS A 27 6.03 -6.23 -15.13
C LYS A 27 4.68 -6.04 -14.45
N LEU A 28 4.62 -5.96 -13.13
CA LEU A 28 3.41 -5.61 -12.38
C LEU A 28 3.61 -4.29 -11.67
N GLY A 29 4.62 -4.21 -10.82
CA GLY A 29 4.87 -3.03 -10.00
C GLY A 29 5.48 -3.35 -8.64
N THR A 30 5.51 -2.34 -7.79
CA THR A 30 6.14 -2.38 -6.47
C THR A 30 5.12 -2.10 -5.38
N PHE A 31 5.16 -2.91 -4.31
CA PHE A 31 4.43 -2.68 -3.07
C PHE A 31 5.40 -2.21 -1.97
N LYS A 32 5.01 -1.16 -1.25
CA LYS A 32 5.83 -0.60 -0.17
C LYS A 32 4.97 -0.10 0.99
N SER A 33 5.47 -0.25 2.21
CA SER A 33 4.92 0.42 3.39
C SER A 33 5.37 1.88 3.41
N VAL A 34 4.42 2.81 3.47
CA VAL A 34 4.65 4.25 3.53
C VAL A 34 4.04 4.81 4.80
N HIS A 35 4.86 5.54 5.56
CA HIS A 35 4.40 6.27 6.74
C HIS A 35 3.87 7.63 6.33
N HIS A 36 2.59 7.88 6.56
CA HIS A 36 2.00 9.19 6.39
C HIS A 36 2.00 9.93 7.73
N ASN A 37 2.62 11.11 7.73
CA ASN A 37 2.55 12.03 8.86
C ASN A 37 1.14 12.59 9.04
N GLN A 38 0.88 13.18 10.20
CA GLN A 38 -0.37 13.89 10.43
C GLN A 38 -0.57 14.98 9.37
N LYS A 39 -1.81 15.16 8.92
CA LYS A 39 -2.15 16.19 7.94
C LYS A 39 -3.50 16.81 8.29
N GLN A 40 -3.64 18.11 8.03
CA GLN A 40 -4.96 18.74 8.05
C GLN A 40 -5.60 18.63 6.67
N GLU A 41 -6.82 18.11 6.62
CA GLU A 41 -7.61 18.01 5.40
C GLU A 41 -8.91 18.78 5.56
N LYS A 42 -9.24 19.58 4.54
CA LYS A 42 -10.50 20.31 4.49
C LYS A 42 -11.51 19.45 3.75
N ARG A 43 -12.54 19.01 4.45
CA ARG A 43 -13.62 18.20 3.89
C ARG A 43 -14.52 19.05 3.00
N ALA A 44 -15.29 18.37 2.15
CA ALA A 44 -16.23 19.01 1.22
C ALA A 44 -17.33 19.83 1.94
N ASP A 45 -17.61 19.52 3.21
CA ASP A 45 -18.52 20.25 4.08
C ASP A 45 -17.92 21.54 4.69
N GLY A 46 -16.66 21.87 4.35
CA GLY A 46 -15.96 23.04 4.85
C GLY A 46 -15.26 22.85 6.20
N THR A 47 -15.47 21.71 6.87
CA THR A 47 -14.79 21.40 8.13
C THR A 47 -13.33 21.05 7.90
N THR A 48 -12.45 21.51 8.79
CA THR A 48 -11.03 21.12 8.77
C THR A 48 -10.83 20.02 9.80
N VAL A 49 -10.35 18.86 9.35
CA VAL A 49 -10.08 17.71 10.21
C VAL A 49 -8.59 17.41 10.25
N MET A 50 -8.11 17.02 11.42
CA MET A 50 -6.76 16.52 11.59
C MET A 50 -6.78 15.01 11.39
N LEU A 51 -6.08 14.55 10.36
CA LEU A 51 -5.84 13.14 10.12
C LEU A 51 -4.65 12.69 10.96
N PRO A 52 -4.79 11.62 11.76
CA PRO A 52 -3.67 11.06 12.51
C PRO A 52 -2.62 10.47 11.55
N PRO A 53 -1.37 10.34 12.02
CA PRO A 53 -0.37 9.60 11.26
C PRO A 53 -0.83 8.14 11.08
N ARG A 54 -0.55 7.58 9.91
CA ARG A 54 -0.92 6.20 9.57
C ARG A 54 0.12 5.58 8.66
N ASP A 55 0.32 4.28 8.82
CA ASP A 55 1.02 3.49 7.83
C ASP A 55 0.03 3.01 6.76
N ALA A 56 0.42 3.12 5.50
CA ALA A 56 -0.33 2.62 4.37
C ALA A 56 0.55 1.72 3.50
N ILE A 57 -0.09 0.76 2.84
CA ILE A 57 0.55 -0.01 1.77
C ILE A 57 0.26 0.72 0.46
N GLU A 58 1.29 1.19 -0.22
CA GLU A 58 1.19 1.82 -1.53
C GLU A 58 1.65 0.84 -2.62
N PHE A 59 0.95 0.90 -3.76
CA PHE A 59 1.30 0.16 -4.96
C PHE A 59 1.65 1.15 -6.08
N THR A 60 2.80 0.96 -6.71
CA THR A 60 3.21 1.70 -7.90
C THR A 60 3.29 0.75 -9.09
N SER A 61 2.46 0.98 -10.10
CA SER A 61 2.44 0.18 -11.32
C SER A 61 3.70 0.39 -12.16
N GLU A 62 4.25 -0.69 -12.70
CA GLU A 62 5.30 -0.62 -13.73
C GLU A 62 4.70 -0.56 -15.15
N ILE A 63 3.44 -0.96 -15.30
CA ILE A 63 2.72 -0.92 -16.56
C ILE A 63 2.42 0.56 -16.87
N LYS A 64 3.07 1.09 -17.91
CA LYS A 64 2.70 2.36 -18.54
C LYS A 64 1.57 2.07 -19.53
N GLU A 65 0.43 2.73 -19.36
CA GLU A 65 -0.62 2.81 -20.39
C GLU A 65 -0.07 3.45 -21.68
#